data_AF-A0A842Q529-F1
#
_entry.id   AF-A0A842Q529-F1
#
_cell.length_a   1.000
_cell.length_b   1.000
_cell.length_c   1.000
_cell.angle_alpha   90.00
_cell.angle_beta   90.00
_cell.angle_gamma   90.00
#
_symmetry.space_group_name_H-M   'P 1'
#
loop_
_entity.id
_entity.type
_entity.pdbx_description
1 polymer ?
#
loop_
_entity_poly.entity_id
_entity_poly.type
_entity_poly.pdbx_seq_one_letter_code
_entity_poly.pdbx_strand_id
1 'polypeptide(L)' 'MRRYDADIDYCPSCKGVWLDRGEIDKIAMAQNRVDEEHYRRYHRDRDYDDYDDDYYRYGGHRRRRGFLGDLFDFD' A
#
# COMPACT_ATOMS: atom_id res chain seq x y z
N MET A 1 18.93 3.34 -21.58
CA MET A 1 17.47 3.09 -21.72
C MET A 1 16.76 4.17 -20.92
N ARG A 2 15.96 5.05 -21.56
CA ARG A 2 15.32 6.18 -20.87
C ARG A 2 13.99 5.76 -20.27
N ARG A 3 13.89 5.79 -18.95
CA ARG A 3 12.62 5.58 -18.24
C ARG A 3 12.49 6.70 -17.22
N TYR A 4 11.36 7.40 -17.23
CA TYR A 4 11.06 8.49 -16.29
C TYR A 4 12.01 9.70 -16.35
N ASP A 5 12.49 10.07 -17.54
CA ASP A 5 13.47 11.17 -17.74
C ASP A 5 14.78 11.02 -16.93
N ALA A 6 15.08 9.78 -16.53
CA ALA A 6 16.37 9.35 -16.00
C ALA A 6 17.10 8.53 -17.07
N ASP A 7 18.38 8.83 -17.24
CA ASP A 7 19.32 8.02 -17.98
C ASP A 7 19.81 6.89 -17.07
N ILE A 8 19.84 5.67 -17.61
CA ILE A 8 20.21 4.47 -16.85
C ILE A 8 21.24 3.71 -17.68
N ASP A 9 22.43 3.59 -17.11
CA ASP A 9 23.53 2.80 -17.65
C ASP A 9 23.57 1.43 -16.99
N TYR A 10 23.72 0.39 -17.81
CA TYR A 10 23.67 -1.00 -17.39
C TYR A 10 24.91 -1.76 -17.86
N CYS A 11 25.55 -2.47 -16.92
CA CYS A 11 26.62 -3.42 -17.25
C CYS A 11 26.05 -4.84 -17.41
N PRO A 12 26.10 -5.44 -18.61
CA PRO A 12 25.62 -6.81 -18.82
C PRO A 12 26.45 -7.87 -18.10
N SER A 13 27.71 -7.56 -17.77
CA SER A 13 28.65 -8.52 -17.17
C SER A 13 28.43 -8.70 -15.68
N CYS A 14 28.23 -7.61 -14.92
CA CYS A 14 28.04 -7.66 -13.47
C CYS A 14 26.61 -7.37 -13.03
N LYS A 15 25.70 -7.02 -13.95
CA LYS A 15 24.34 -6.56 -13.69
C LYS A 15 24.27 -5.27 -12.84
N GLY A 16 25.38 -4.52 -12.80
CA GLY A 16 25.44 -3.21 -12.16
C GLY A 16 24.63 -2.18 -12.93
N VAL A 17 24.06 -1.23 -12.19
CA VAL A 17 23.31 -0.09 -12.72
C VAL A 17 23.91 1.18 -12.14
N TRP A 18 24.17 2.17 -12.99
CA TRP A 18 24.65 3.49 -12.58
C TRP A 18 23.63 4.57 -12.92
N LEU A 19 23.58 5.59 -12.05
CA LEU A 19 22.65 6.71 -12.08
C LEU A 19 23.44 7.99 -11.76
N ASP A 20 23.10 9.09 -12.42
CA ASP A 20 23.70 10.39 -12.13
C ASP A 20 23.10 11.03 -10.87
N ARG A 21 23.82 12.01 -10.31
CA ARG A 21 23.35 12.78 -9.16
C ARG A 21 22.06 13.51 -9.52
N GLY A 22 20.98 13.21 -8.79
CA GLY A 22 19.65 13.79 -9.02
C GLY A 22 18.73 12.94 -9.90
N GLU A 23 19.21 11.86 -10.53
CA GLU A 23 18.35 10.94 -11.26
C GLU A 23 17.59 9.98 -10.34
N ILE A 24 18.20 9.62 -9.20
CA ILE A 24 17.51 8.89 -8.12
C ILE A 24 16.25 9.66 -7.68
N ASP A 25 16.35 10.98 -7.53
CA ASP A 25 15.22 11.81 -7.11
C ASP A 25 14.09 11.80 -8.15
N LYS A 26 14.43 11.83 -9.45
CA LYS A 26 13.44 11.73 -10.53
C LYS A 26 12.70 10.39 -10.50
N ILE A 27 13.44 9.29 -10.29
CA ILE A 27 12.85 7.95 -10.21
C ILE A 27 11.95 7.83 -8.97
N ALA A 28 12.39 8.35 -7.82
CA ALA A 28 11.57 8.35 -6.59
C ALA A 28 10.27 9.16 -6.76
N MET A 29 10.35 10.33 -7.41
CA MET A 29 9.16 11.12 -7.74
C MET A 29 8.21 10.39 -8.69
N ALA A 30 8.74 9.68 -9.69
CA ALA A 30 7.94 8.90 -10.61
C ALA A 30 7.25 7.73 -9.90
N GLN A 31 7.93 7.05 -8.99
CA GLN A 31 7.37 5.95 -8.19
C GLN A 31 6.17 6.42 -7.36
N ASN A 32 6.31 7.54 -6.64
CA ASN A 32 5.23 8.10 -5.82
C ASN A 32 3.97 8.39 -6.65
N ARG A 33 4.12 8.88 -7.89
CA ARG A 33 2.97 9.15 -8.78
C ARG A 33 2.25 7.87 -9.18
N VAL A 34 2.99 6.80 -9.47
CA VAL A 34 2.42 5.50 -9.83
C VAL A 34 1.71 4.88 -8.63
N ASP A 35 2.31 4.94 -7.44
CA ASP A 35 1.71 4.42 -6.21
C ASP A 35 0.43 5.19 -5.86
N GLU A 36 0.42 6.51 -6.01
CA GLU A 36 -0.77 7.34 -5.76
C GLU A 36 -1.87 7.06 -6.80
N GLU A 37 -1.52 6.91 -8.08
CA GLU A 37 -2.48 6.52 -9.11
C GLU A 37 -3.05 5.12 -8.84
N HIS A 38 -2.20 4.18 -8.43
CA HIS A 38 -2.58 2.82 -8.07
C HIS A 38 -3.53 2.83 -6.88
N TYR A 39 -3.19 3.56 -5.80
CA TYR A 39 -4.06 3.74 -4.65
C TYR A 39 -5.40 4.35 -5.05
N ARG A 40 -5.42 5.46 -5.80
CA ARG A 40 -6.66 6.07 -6.28
C ARG A 40 -7.48 5.10 -7.13
N ARG A 41 -6.85 4.33 -8.01
CA ARG A 41 -7.57 3.36 -8.86
C ARG A 41 -8.21 2.24 -8.03
N TYR A 42 -7.51 1.72 -7.02
CA TYR A 42 -8.00 0.62 -6.20
C TYR A 42 -8.97 1.05 -5.09
N HIS A 43 -8.86 2.30 -4.60
CA HIS A 43 -9.71 2.81 -3.53
C HIS A 43 -10.91 3.63 -4.03
N ARG A 44 -10.94 4.07 -5.30
CA ARG A 44 -12.11 4.76 -5.88
C ARG A 44 -13.36 3.89 -5.94
N ASP A 45 -13.21 2.57 -5.99
CA ASP A 45 -14.33 1.61 -6.05
C ASP A 45 -14.80 1.15 -4.66
N ARG A 46 -14.26 1.69 -3.55
CA ARG A 46 -14.62 1.30 -2.18
C ARG A 46 -15.22 2.42 -1.32
N ASP A 47 -15.36 3.63 -1.84
CA ASP A 47 -15.84 4.79 -1.07
C ASP A 47 -17.38 4.93 -1.00
N TYR A 48 -18.12 3.93 -1.47
CA TYR A 48 -19.56 3.81 -1.24
C TYR A 48 -19.82 2.37 -0.80
N ASP A 49 -19.96 2.10 0.51
CA ASP A 49 -20.76 0.96 1.05
C ASP A 49 -20.61 0.69 2.57
N ASP A 50 -20.18 1.63 3.44
CA ASP A 50 -20.18 1.29 4.90
C ASP A 50 -20.37 2.45 5.87
N TYR A 51 -21.41 3.27 5.63
CA TYR A 51 -21.92 4.24 6.61
C TYR A 51 -23.44 4.12 6.76
N ASP A 52 -24.02 2.91 6.79
CA ASP A 52 -25.44 2.75 7.17
C ASP A 52 -25.83 1.26 7.36
N ASP A 53 -25.65 0.66 8.55
CA ASP A 53 -26.61 -0.39 8.97
C ASP A 53 -26.67 -0.78 10.47
N ASP A 54 -25.68 -0.49 11.32
CA ASP A 54 -25.61 -1.24 12.59
C ASP A 54 -26.17 -0.56 13.85
N TYR A 55 -26.54 0.73 13.81
CA TYR A 55 -27.03 1.41 15.03
C TYR A 55 -28.48 1.06 15.40
N TYR A 56 -29.22 0.33 14.55
CA TYR A 56 -30.63 -0.01 14.77
C TYR A 56 -30.91 -1.47 15.19
N ARG A 57 -29.89 -2.35 15.30
CA ARG A 57 -30.13 -3.74 15.77
C ARG A 57 -29.89 -3.93 17.26
N TYR A 58 -30.79 -3.32 18.03
CA TYR A 58 -31.11 -3.66 19.41
C TYR A 58 -31.14 -5.19 19.64
N GLY A 59 -30.24 -5.71 20.47
CA GLY A 59 -30.46 -6.96 21.19
C GLY A 59 -29.55 -8.13 20.82
N GLY A 60 -28.58 -8.44 21.69
CA GLY A 60 -27.87 -9.72 21.56
C GLY A 60 -26.67 -9.92 22.49
N HIS A 61 -26.94 -10.27 23.75
CA HIS A 61 -26.11 -11.18 24.55
C HIS A 61 -24.70 -10.78 25.02
N ARG A 62 -24.67 -10.37 26.29
CA ARG A 62 -23.78 -10.85 27.38
C ARG A 62 -22.26 -10.73 27.21
N ARG A 63 -21.76 -9.64 27.79
CA ARG A 63 -20.69 -9.54 28.83
C ARG A 63 -19.54 -10.58 28.83
N ARG A 64 -18.34 -10.01 28.64
CA ARG A 64 -17.03 -10.29 29.26
C ARG A 64 -16.29 -11.56 28.82
N ARG A 65 -15.29 -11.38 27.96
CA ARG A 65 -13.90 -11.81 28.22
C ARG A 65 -12.95 -10.74 27.68
N GLY A 66 -11.92 -10.42 28.47
CA GLY A 66 -11.00 -9.33 28.21
C GLY A 66 -10.01 -9.63 27.08
N PHE A 67 -9.29 -8.57 26.71
CA PHE A 67 -8.32 -8.41 25.61
C PHE A 67 -7.20 -9.46 25.45
N LEU A 68 -7.11 -10.48 26.32
CA LEU A 68 -6.04 -11.49 26.27
C LEU A 68 -6.55 -12.93 26.11
N GLY A 69 -7.85 -13.12 25.81
CA GLY A 69 -8.47 -14.45 25.77
C GLY A 69 -8.10 -15.34 24.58
N ASP A 70 -7.67 -14.76 23.44
CA ASP A 70 -7.47 -15.49 22.18
C ASP A 70 -6.00 -15.58 21.70
N LEU A 71 -5.03 -15.06 22.47
CA LEU A 71 -3.61 -15.09 22.07
C LEU A 71 -2.89 -16.40 22.48
N PHE A 72 -3.55 -17.30 23.21
CA PHE A 72 -2.98 -18.56 23.72
C PHE A 72 -3.74 -19.81 23.29
N ASP A 73 -4.35 -19.82 22.09
CA ASP A 73 -4.83 -21.06 21.47
C ASP A 73 -3.94 -21.38 20.26
N PHE A 74 -2.72 -21.84 20.56
CA PHE A 74 -1.89 -22.59 19.62
C PHE A 74 -2.12 -24.08 19.89
N ASP A 75 -2.84 -24.74 18.99
CA ASP A 75 -2.68 -26.16 18.67
C ASP A 75 -2.15 -26.27 17.24
#